data_AF-A0A928KEJ6-F1
#
_entry.id   AF-A0A928KEJ6-F1
#
_cell.length_a   1.000
_cell.length_b   1.000
_cell.length_c   1.000
_cell.angle_alpha   90.00
_cell.angle_beta   90.00
_cell.angle_gamma   90.00
#
_symmetry.space_group_name_H-M   'P 1'
#
loop_
_entity.id
_entity.type
_entity.pdbx_description
1 polymer ?
#
loop_
_entity_poly.entity_id
_entity_poly.type
_entity_poly.pdbx_seq_one_letter_code
_entity_poly.pdbx_strand_id
1 'polypeptide(L)'
;MIKKILCLALAVFCIMSTAAISVSAADGDKLYFEVPDDWKNFSKVYCYIWNLDGSGPIVGWMSKKGLCQEVEDGLYSYDLSKAGGLESGVSYGLIFVNDLEIQTYDAYLTTACIGDTLYCDGTIYENPADSSKKARAAFWKGQDSAQYGPIMQVTSIGNLVGTCIPANNSAEGMFSGFLTGNLENARTYSGKTDQAIVDDILKALGLSQDTGEKLIKESGLKVEWEKAKSQAPTVDKPATSGSVSTGHSTTVVSVALAMMGVSLALVFVLRKKAR
;
A
#
# COMPACT_ATOMS: atom_id res chain seq x y z
N MET A 1 -41.41 50.32 -24.00
CA MET A 1 -40.22 50.76 -24.76
C MET A 1 -39.29 49.55 -24.92
N ILE A 2 -38.91 49.28 -26.17
CA ILE A 2 -37.72 48.55 -26.63
C ILE A 2 -37.62 47.03 -26.36
N LYS A 3 -38.00 46.30 -27.43
CA LYS A 3 -37.39 45.12 -28.07
C LYS A 3 -37.15 43.82 -27.28
N LYS A 4 -37.98 42.84 -27.68
CA LYS A 4 -37.67 41.40 -27.86
C LYS A 4 -36.23 41.18 -28.37
N ILE A 5 -35.54 40.17 -27.83
CA ILE A 5 -34.80 39.15 -28.59
C ILE A 5 -34.67 37.90 -27.71
N LEU A 6 -35.22 36.82 -28.24
CA LEU A 6 -35.08 35.42 -27.87
C LEU A 6 -33.72 34.93 -28.43
N CYS A 7 -32.89 34.27 -27.63
CA CYS A 7 -31.91 33.31 -28.15
C CYS A 7 -31.63 32.21 -27.11
N LEU A 8 -32.15 31.04 -27.45
CA LEU A 8 -31.88 29.72 -26.91
C LEU A 8 -30.51 29.25 -27.42
N ALA A 9 -29.58 28.83 -26.56
CA ALA A 9 -28.46 27.95 -26.96
C ALA A 9 -27.59 27.49 -25.77
N LEU A 10 -27.51 26.16 -25.64
CA LEU A 10 -26.34 25.35 -25.28
C LEU A 10 -25.75 25.38 -23.85
N ALA A 11 -26.07 24.27 -23.17
CA ALA A 11 -25.21 23.45 -22.32
C ALA A 11 -23.69 23.72 -22.37
N VAL A 12 -23.08 23.86 -21.19
CA VAL A 12 -21.90 23.07 -20.78
C VAL A 12 -22.05 22.73 -19.30
N PHE A 13 -22.04 21.42 -19.03
CA PHE A 13 -22.01 20.80 -17.72
C PHE A 13 -20.56 20.89 -17.21
N CYS A 14 -20.23 21.87 -16.35
CA CYS A 14 -18.98 21.84 -15.59
C CYS A 14 -19.25 21.18 -14.25
N ILE A 15 -19.17 19.84 -14.22
CA ILE A 15 -18.78 19.15 -12.99
C ILE A 15 -17.33 19.58 -12.79
N MET A 16 -17.13 20.59 -11.95
CA MET A 16 -15.83 20.85 -11.34
C MET A 16 -15.60 19.70 -10.38
N SER A 17 -15.05 18.60 -10.92
CA SER A 17 -14.29 17.65 -10.14
C SER A 17 -13.12 18.46 -9.59
N THR A 18 -13.26 19.02 -8.39
CA THR A 18 -12.10 19.42 -7.61
C THR A 18 -11.39 18.12 -7.24
N ALA A 19 -10.63 17.58 -8.19
CA ALA A 19 -9.40 16.92 -7.83
C ALA A 19 -8.67 17.96 -6.98
N ALA A 20 -8.59 17.71 -5.68
CA ALA A 20 -7.67 18.43 -4.84
C ALA A 20 -6.29 18.17 -5.46
N ILE A 21 -5.85 19.09 -6.32
CA ILE A 21 -4.44 19.22 -6.62
C ILE A 21 -3.87 19.63 -5.28
N SER A 22 -3.37 18.66 -4.52
CA SER A 22 -2.45 18.92 -3.44
C SER A 22 -1.35 19.77 -4.04
N VAL A 23 -1.41 21.08 -3.81
CA VAL A 23 -0.26 21.95 -4.00
C VAL A 23 0.72 21.52 -2.92
N SER A 24 1.55 20.51 -3.22
CA SER A 24 2.75 20.30 -2.44
C SER A 24 3.62 21.53 -2.73
N ALA A 25 3.84 22.34 -1.71
CA ALA A 25 4.78 23.43 -1.80
C ALA A 25 6.13 22.83 -2.20
N ALA A 26 6.65 23.27 -3.35
CA ALA A 26 7.91 22.82 -3.91
C ALA A 26 9.09 23.25 -3.02
N ASP A 27 9.37 22.48 -1.98
CA ASP A 27 10.73 22.18 -1.57
C ASP A 27 11.09 20.87 -2.28
N GLY A 28 11.43 20.98 -3.57
CA GLY A 28 11.42 19.91 -4.57
C GLY A 28 12.37 18.73 -4.35
N ASP A 29 13.01 18.62 -3.18
CA ASP A 29 13.96 17.58 -2.80
C ASP A 29 13.70 17.04 -1.39
N LYS A 30 12.48 17.13 -0.85
CA LYS A 30 12.16 16.65 0.50
C LYS A 30 11.17 15.50 0.52
N LEU A 31 11.29 14.67 1.55
CA LEU A 31 10.24 13.75 2.03
C LEU A 31 9.79 14.23 3.40
N TYR A 32 8.52 14.03 3.74
CA TYR A 32 8.00 14.35 5.06
C TYR A 32 7.49 13.10 5.77
N PHE A 33 7.55 13.10 7.10
CA PHE A 33 7.05 12.03 7.95
C PHE A 33 6.36 12.63 9.17
N GLU A 34 5.10 12.27 9.36
CA GLU A 34 4.36 12.57 10.59
C GLU A 34 4.59 11.45 11.60
N VAL A 35 5.23 11.80 12.71
CA VAL A 35 5.51 10.86 13.78
C VAL A 35 4.21 10.42 14.46
N PRO A 36 3.98 9.11 14.66
CA PRO A 36 2.78 8.63 15.36
C PRO A 36 2.77 9.05 16.84
N ASP A 37 1.58 9.32 17.40
CA ASP A 37 1.39 9.80 18.79
C ASP A 37 2.04 8.93 19.90
N ASP A 38 2.29 7.67 19.62
CA ASP A 38 2.88 6.73 20.57
C ASP A 38 4.41 6.57 20.44
N TRP A 39 5.03 7.25 19.49
CA TRP A 39 6.48 7.49 19.52
C TRP A 39 6.76 8.57 20.57
N LYS A 40 7.27 8.15 21.72
CA LYS A 40 7.53 9.03 22.87
C LYS A 40 8.98 8.95 23.30
N ASN A 41 9.48 10.04 23.89
CA ASN A 41 10.81 10.13 24.51
C ASN A 41 12.00 9.92 23.56
N PHE A 42 11.78 10.00 22.24
CA PHE A 42 12.86 10.01 21.26
C PHE A 42 13.43 11.43 21.11
N SER A 43 14.68 11.55 20.66
CA SER A 43 15.30 12.86 20.38
C SER A 43 15.61 13.07 18.90
N LYS A 44 15.65 12.00 18.11
CA LYS A 44 16.00 12.06 16.68
C LYS A 44 15.15 11.11 15.87
N VAL A 45 14.86 11.53 14.64
CA VAL A 45 14.29 10.69 13.59
C VAL A 45 15.30 10.57 12.46
N TYR A 46 15.41 9.38 11.91
CA TYR A 46 16.25 9.05 10.78
C TYR A 46 15.40 8.44 9.67
N CYS A 47 15.80 8.65 8.43
CA CYS A 47 15.36 7.83 7.31
C CYS A 47 16.43 6.79 6.95
N TYR A 48 15.97 5.64 6.49
CA TYR A 48 16.77 4.60 5.84
C TYR A 48 16.20 4.37 4.44
N ILE A 49 17.05 4.43 3.41
CA ILE A 49 16.64 4.32 2.01
C ILE A 49 17.55 3.34 1.28
N TRP A 50 16.97 2.37 0.59
CA TRP A 50 17.70 1.34 -0.15
C TRP A 50 17.08 1.04 -1.51
N ASN A 51 17.92 0.57 -2.43
CA ASN A 51 17.45 0.11 -3.74
C ASN A 51 16.79 -1.26 -3.59
N LEU A 52 15.58 -1.41 -4.13
CA LEU A 52 14.87 -2.70 -4.11
C LEU A 52 15.43 -3.72 -5.09
N ASP A 53 16.40 -3.35 -5.92
CA ASP A 53 17.13 -4.26 -6.82
C ASP A 53 18.24 -5.07 -6.13
N GLY A 54 18.49 -4.81 -4.84
CA GLY A 54 19.51 -5.50 -4.05
C GLY A 54 20.90 -4.85 -4.09
N SER A 55 21.09 -3.72 -4.76
CA SER A 55 22.37 -2.97 -4.76
C SER A 55 22.69 -2.31 -3.41
N GLY A 56 21.77 -2.35 -2.45
CA GLY A 56 21.98 -1.93 -1.07
C GLY A 56 21.49 -0.50 -0.75
N PRO A 57 21.87 0.04 0.41
CA PRO A 57 21.35 1.32 0.89
C PRO A 57 22.03 2.53 0.25
N ILE A 58 21.24 3.52 -0.19
CA ILE A 58 21.72 4.86 -0.56
C ILE A 58 21.77 5.80 0.65
N VAL A 59 21.00 5.49 1.71
CA VAL A 59 21.07 6.12 3.03
C VAL A 59 21.17 5.00 4.06
N GLY A 60 22.26 4.96 4.82
CA GLY A 60 22.53 3.89 5.80
C GLY A 60 21.65 3.99 7.06
N TRP A 61 21.41 2.84 7.69
CA TRP A 61 20.60 2.70 8.89
C TRP A 61 21.09 3.61 10.01
N MET A 62 20.20 4.45 10.56
CA MET A 62 20.49 5.43 11.63
C MET A 62 21.78 6.26 11.40
N SER A 63 22.12 6.52 10.14
CA SER A 63 23.33 7.24 9.79
C SER A 63 23.17 8.75 9.96
N LYS A 64 24.29 9.47 10.10
CA LYS A 64 24.28 10.96 10.07
C LYS A 64 23.64 11.51 8.79
N LYS A 65 23.82 10.79 7.67
CA LYS A 65 23.24 11.15 6.37
C LYS A 65 21.71 11.05 6.39
N GLY A 66 21.16 10.09 7.12
CA GLY A 66 19.71 9.88 7.25
C GLY A 66 19.02 10.77 8.29
N LEU A 67 19.73 11.65 9.01
CA LEU A 67 19.11 12.47 10.06
C LEU A 67 18.07 13.45 9.48
N CYS A 68 16.83 13.33 9.97
CA CYS A 68 15.70 14.20 9.63
C CYS A 68 15.71 15.49 10.47
N GLN A 69 15.01 16.51 10.00
CA GLN A 69 14.82 17.78 10.68
C GLN A 69 13.36 17.95 11.06
N GLU A 70 13.09 18.26 12.32
CA GLU A 70 11.74 18.62 12.75
C GLU A 70 11.34 19.94 12.10
N VAL A 71 10.13 19.97 11.55
CA VAL A 71 9.53 21.13 10.91
C VAL A 71 8.61 21.83 11.92
N GLU A 72 7.59 21.11 12.38
CA GLU A 72 6.63 21.56 13.40
C GLU A 72 5.85 20.36 13.95
N ASP A 73 5.46 20.38 15.22
CA ASP A 73 4.47 19.46 15.83
C ASP A 73 4.58 17.98 15.40
N GLY A 74 5.77 17.38 15.48
CA GLY A 74 5.96 15.96 15.13
C GLY A 74 6.05 15.66 13.64
N LEU A 75 6.01 16.68 12.76
CA LEU A 75 6.34 16.57 11.35
C LEU A 75 7.85 16.70 11.16
N TYR A 76 8.45 15.68 10.57
CA TYR A 76 9.87 15.65 10.23
C TYR A 76 10.06 15.68 8.72
N SER A 77 11.11 16.35 8.27
CA SER A 77 11.53 16.37 6.87
C SER A 77 12.88 15.68 6.69
N TYR A 78 13.02 14.99 5.57
CA TYR A 78 14.30 14.48 5.08
C TYR A 78 14.66 15.18 3.77
N ASP A 79 15.92 15.60 3.65
CA ASP A 79 16.47 16.27 2.48
C ASP A 79 17.17 15.25 1.57
N LEU A 80 16.56 14.95 0.42
CA LEU A 80 17.03 13.98 -0.56
C LEU A 80 18.35 14.38 -1.21
N SER A 81 18.75 15.66 -1.18
CA SER A 81 20.08 16.06 -1.67
C SER A 81 21.21 15.36 -0.89
N LYS A 82 20.97 15.05 0.40
CA LYS A 82 21.90 14.24 1.21
C LYS A 82 22.04 12.82 0.66
N ALA A 83 20.98 12.28 0.06
CA ALA A 83 20.96 10.98 -0.61
C ALA A 83 21.66 11.00 -1.98
N GLY A 84 21.83 12.17 -2.60
CA GLY A 84 22.20 12.31 -4.02
C GLY A 84 20.97 12.39 -4.94
N GLY A 85 19.77 12.56 -4.37
CA GLY A 85 18.49 12.50 -5.09
C GLY A 85 17.94 11.08 -5.23
N LEU A 86 16.75 10.98 -5.83
CA LEU A 86 16.15 9.72 -6.28
C LEU A 86 16.22 9.66 -7.81
N GLU A 87 16.50 8.49 -8.36
CA GLU A 87 16.54 8.29 -9.80
C GLU A 87 15.16 7.92 -10.35
N SER A 88 14.78 8.53 -11.48
CA SER A 88 13.51 8.22 -12.15
C SER A 88 13.48 6.78 -12.65
N GLY A 89 12.39 6.06 -12.38
CA GLY A 89 12.23 4.65 -12.75
C GLY A 89 12.90 3.67 -11.78
N VAL A 90 13.62 4.14 -10.77
CA VAL A 90 14.20 3.29 -9.73
C VAL A 90 13.22 3.12 -8.58
N SER A 91 13.15 1.88 -8.07
CA SER A 91 12.29 1.47 -6.97
C SER A 91 13.09 1.41 -5.67
N TYR A 92 12.68 2.20 -4.67
CA TYR A 92 13.34 2.27 -3.38
C TYR A 92 12.43 1.77 -2.26
N GLY A 93 13.04 1.24 -1.20
CA GLY A 93 12.40 1.08 0.09
C GLY A 93 12.74 2.24 1.01
N LEU A 94 11.83 2.58 1.90
CA LEU A 94 11.98 3.64 2.90
C LEU A 94 11.50 3.16 4.26
N ILE A 95 12.28 3.45 5.29
CA ILE A 95 11.89 3.33 6.70
C ILE A 95 12.20 4.64 7.39
N PHE A 96 11.26 5.13 8.21
CA PHE A 96 11.58 6.10 9.26
C PHE A 96 11.77 5.37 10.59
N VAL A 97 12.79 5.77 11.33
CA VAL A 97 13.18 5.15 12.61
C VAL A 97 13.64 6.23 13.58
N ASN A 98 13.29 6.10 14.86
CA ASN A 98 13.79 7.00 15.89
C ASN A 98 15.06 6.48 16.58
N ASP A 99 15.68 7.28 17.44
CA ASP A 99 16.88 6.90 18.20
C ASP A 99 16.64 5.85 19.31
N LEU A 100 15.40 5.40 19.47
CA LEU A 100 15.01 4.26 20.30
C LEU A 100 14.73 2.98 19.46
N GLU A 101 15.10 3.00 18.17
CA GLU A 101 14.91 1.91 17.20
C GLU A 101 13.44 1.53 16.94
N ILE A 102 12.50 2.41 17.29
CA ILE A 102 11.11 2.25 16.88
C ILE A 102 11.00 2.73 15.44
N GLN A 103 10.48 1.87 14.57
CA GLN A 103 10.46 2.08 13.12
C GLN A 103 9.08 1.91 12.49
N THR A 104 8.93 2.48 11.30
CA THR A 104 7.84 2.12 10.40
C THR A 104 8.09 0.75 9.75
N TYR A 105 7.05 0.18 9.19
CA TYR A 105 7.12 -0.84 8.17
C TYR A 105 7.69 -0.23 6.86
N ASP A 106 8.23 -1.08 6.00
CA ASP A 106 8.84 -0.74 4.73
C ASP A 106 7.82 -0.06 3.80
N ALA A 107 8.06 1.21 3.46
CA ALA A 107 7.24 1.96 2.50
C ALA A 107 7.89 1.94 1.12
N TYR A 108 7.07 1.84 0.07
CA TYR A 108 7.53 1.97 -1.29
C TYR A 108 7.81 3.45 -1.61
N LEU A 109 9.00 3.72 -2.15
CA LEU A 109 9.47 5.07 -2.46
C LEU A 109 9.90 5.15 -3.92
N THR A 110 9.43 6.19 -4.61
CA THR A 110 9.87 6.57 -5.96
C THR A 110 9.95 8.09 -6.06
N THR A 111 10.38 8.62 -7.21
CA THR A 111 10.32 10.07 -7.49
C THR A 111 8.89 10.65 -7.41
N ALA A 112 7.85 9.82 -7.53
CA ALA A 112 6.45 10.27 -7.39
C ALA A 112 6.08 10.67 -5.96
N CYS A 113 6.85 10.25 -4.95
CA CYS A 113 6.60 10.56 -3.54
C CYS A 113 7.34 11.82 -3.06
N ILE A 114 8.11 12.49 -3.93
CA ILE A 114 8.87 13.68 -3.56
C ILE A 114 7.90 14.82 -3.24
N GLY A 115 8.10 15.45 -2.08
CA GLY A 115 7.21 16.47 -1.53
C GLY A 115 6.03 15.92 -0.74
N ASP A 116 5.81 14.60 -0.71
CA ASP A 116 4.72 13.99 0.02
C ASP A 116 5.06 13.71 1.49
N THR A 117 4.01 13.46 2.27
CA THR A 117 4.10 13.10 3.69
C THR A 117 3.72 11.66 3.90
N LEU A 118 4.60 10.89 4.53
CA LEU A 118 4.32 9.56 5.04
C LEU A 118 3.71 9.66 6.45
N TYR A 119 2.73 8.82 6.77
CA TYR A 119 2.10 8.76 8.09
C TYR A 119 1.72 7.32 8.45
N CYS A 120 1.52 7.03 9.73
CA CYS A 120 0.95 5.75 10.18
C CYS A 120 -0.51 5.94 10.59
N ASP A 121 -1.40 5.11 10.06
CA ASP A 121 -2.85 5.14 10.35
C ASP A 121 -3.25 4.33 11.61
N GLY A 122 -2.27 3.73 12.28
CA GLY A 122 -2.46 2.82 13.41
C GLY A 122 -2.52 1.34 13.03
N THR A 123 -2.50 1.00 11.75
CA THR A 123 -2.41 -0.39 11.27
C THR A 123 -1.06 -0.98 11.66
N ILE A 124 -1.09 -2.21 12.18
CA ILE A 124 0.09 -2.95 12.62
C ILE A 124 0.23 -4.20 11.76
N TYR A 125 1.39 -4.34 11.12
CA TYR A 125 1.76 -5.52 10.37
C TYR A 125 2.71 -6.40 11.15
N GLU A 126 2.61 -7.70 10.88
CA GLU A 126 3.65 -8.67 11.20
C GLU A 126 4.94 -8.28 10.45
N ASN A 127 6.08 -8.34 11.14
CA ASN A 127 7.35 -8.08 10.47
C ASN A 127 7.66 -9.25 9.49
N PRO A 128 8.01 -8.97 8.22
CA PRO A 128 8.18 -10.04 7.24
C PRO A 128 9.37 -10.97 7.48
N ALA A 129 10.43 -10.49 8.15
CA ALA A 129 11.60 -11.29 8.48
C ALA A 129 11.43 -12.06 9.80
N ASP A 130 10.82 -11.42 10.80
CA ASP A 130 10.64 -11.98 12.14
C ASP A 130 9.20 -11.80 12.62
N SER A 131 8.37 -12.82 12.40
CA SER A 131 6.95 -12.80 12.75
C SER A 131 6.65 -12.64 14.25
N SER A 132 7.65 -12.71 15.13
CA SER A 132 7.48 -12.35 16.55
C SER A 132 7.41 -10.84 16.79
N LYS A 133 7.87 -10.05 15.82
CA LYS A 133 7.89 -8.59 15.84
C LYS A 133 6.75 -8.00 15.03
N LYS A 134 6.45 -6.74 15.33
CA LYS A 134 5.41 -5.96 14.67
C LYS A 134 5.97 -4.63 14.21
N ALA A 135 5.46 -4.12 13.10
CA ALA A 135 5.82 -2.83 12.54
C ALA A 135 4.56 -2.04 12.16
N ARG A 136 4.66 -0.71 12.22
CA ARG A 136 3.55 0.19 11.89
C ARG A 136 3.48 0.38 10.39
N ALA A 137 2.34 0.11 9.79
CA ALA A 137 2.11 0.44 8.40
C ALA A 137 2.32 1.94 8.17
N ALA A 138 2.95 2.29 7.05
CA ALA A 138 3.26 3.68 6.69
C ALA A 138 2.72 3.97 5.29
N PHE A 139 1.90 5.01 5.17
CA PHE A 139 1.16 5.35 3.96
C PHE A 139 1.52 6.76 3.51
N TRP A 140 1.55 7.00 2.21
CA TRP A 140 1.70 8.34 1.66
C TRP A 140 0.35 9.07 1.65
N LYS A 141 0.28 10.26 2.24
CA LYS A 141 -0.95 11.07 2.26
C LYS A 141 -1.40 11.40 0.83
N GLY A 142 -2.66 11.13 0.53
CA GLY A 142 -3.26 11.46 -0.77
C GLY A 142 -2.85 10.55 -1.94
N GLN A 143 -2.02 9.53 -1.70
CA GLN A 143 -1.62 8.55 -2.70
C GLN A 143 -2.48 7.27 -2.59
N ASP A 144 -2.64 6.57 -3.72
CA ASP A 144 -3.23 5.24 -3.75
C ASP A 144 -2.27 4.23 -3.11
N SER A 145 -2.64 3.67 -1.96
CA SER A 145 -1.80 2.72 -1.22
C SER A 145 -1.47 1.44 -2.00
N ALA A 146 -2.25 1.08 -3.02
CA ALA A 146 -1.93 -0.05 -3.89
C ALA A 146 -0.77 0.28 -4.85
N GLN A 147 -0.57 1.55 -5.17
CA GLN A 147 0.51 2.04 -6.04
C GLN A 147 1.71 2.55 -5.26
N TYR A 148 1.48 3.23 -4.13
CA TYR A 148 2.50 3.84 -3.29
C TYR A 148 2.09 3.70 -1.82
N GLY A 149 2.61 2.68 -1.15
CA GLY A 149 2.26 2.38 0.24
C GLY A 149 3.19 1.36 0.87
N PRO A 150 2.77 0.70 1.96
CA PRO A 150 3.52 -0.40 2.55
C PRO A 150 3.84 -1.49 1.53
N ILE A 151 5.11 -1.86 1.42
CA ILE A 151 5.58 -2.89 0.48
C ILE A 151 4.92 -4.23 0.83
N MET A 152 4.26 -4.84 -0.13
CA MET A 152 3.63 -6.13 0.06
C MET A 152 4.69 -7.21 0.19
N GLN A 153 4.60 -8.02 1.25
CA GLN A 153 5.57 -9.08 1.56
C GLN A 153 4.86 -10.32 2.10
N VAL A 154 5.41 -11.49 1.79
CA VAL A 154 5.04 -12.73 2.47
C VAL A 154 5.97 -12.88 3.67
N THR A 155 5.39 -12.98 4.86
CA THR A 155 6.12 -13.07 6.11
C THR A 155 6.82 -14.41 6.26
N SER A 156 7.72 -14.52 7.24
CA SER A 156 8.50 -15.73 7.49
C SER A 156 7.65 -16.93 7.94
N ILE A 157 6.38 -16.74 8.31
CA ILE A 157 5.41 -17.81 8.55
C ILE A 157 4.30 -17.92 7.50
N GLY A 158 4.42 -17.21 6.37
CA GLY A 158 3.54 -17.35 5.21
C GLY A 158 2.28 -16.50 5.20
N ASN A 159 2.25 -15.38 5.94
CA ASN A 159 1.15 -14.41 5.87
C ASN A 159 1.47 -13.32 4.86
N LEU A 160 0.47 -12.81 4.13
CA LEU A 160 0.64 -11.65 3.25
C LEU A 160 0.33 -10.37 4.02
N VAL A 161 1.27 -9.42 4.02
CA VAL A 161 1.13 -8.10 4.65
C VAL A 161 1.53 -7.00 3.66
N GLY A 162 1.08 -5.77 3.90
CA GLY A 162 1.30 -4.62 3.01
C GLY A 162 0.27 -4.50 1.89
N THR A 163 0.43 -3.46 1.05
CA THR A 163 -0.59 -3.06 0.08
C THR A 163 -0.08 -2.87 -1.34
N CYS A 164 1.23 -2.61 -1.51
CA CYS A 164 1.80 -2.26 -2.79
C CYS A 164 2.84 -3.29 -3.24
N ILE A 165 2.71 -3.81 -4.46
CA ILE A 165 3.79 -4.59 -5.10
C ILE A 165 4.68 -3.60 -5.86
N PRO A 166 5.96 -3.41 -5.47
CA PRO A 166 6.87 -2.52 -6.17
C PRO A 166 7.04 -2.89 -7.65
N ALA A 167 7.29 -1.90 -8.51
CA ALA A 167 7.38 -2.11 -9.96
C ALA A 167 8.48 -3.10 -10.39
N ASN A 168 9.50 -3.32 -9.56
CA ASN A 168 10.57 -4.28 -9.81
C ASN A 168 10.26 -5.71 -9.31
N ASN A 169 9.05 -5.96 -8.84
CA ASN A 169 8.61 -7.27 -8.35
C ASN A 169 7.22 -7.63 -8.89
N SER A 170 6.80 -8.87 -8.67
CA SER A 170 5.48 -9.37 -9.06
C SER A 170 4.93 -10.34 -8.02
N ALA A 171 3.65 -10.66 -8.10
CA ALA A 171 3.05 -11.70 -7.26
C ALA A 171 3.79 -13.05 -7.41
N GLU A 172 4.15 -13.43 -8.64
CA GLU A 172 4.97 -14.63 -8.91
C GLU A 172 6.36 -14.55 -8.26
N GLY A 173 7.01 -13.39 -8.36
CA GLY A 173 8.31 -13.13 -7.73
C GLY A 173 8.25 -13.23 -6.21
N MET A 174 7.20 -12.69 -5.59
CA MET A 174 6.96 -12.80 -4.15
C MET A 174 6.76 -14.25 -3.70
N PHE A 175 5.95 -15.03 -4.43
CA PHE A 175 5.77 -16.45 -4.11
C PHE A 175 7.07 -17.24 -4.27
N SER A 176 7.83 -16.99 -5.34
CA SER A 176 9.12 -17.64 -5.58
C SER A 176 10.16 -17.30 -4.50
N GLY A 177 10.19 -16.03 -4.07
CA GLY A 177 11.04 -15.58 -2.95
C GLY A 177 10.63 -16.24 -1.63
N PHE A 178 9.33 -16.39 -1.37
CA PHE A 178 8.86 -17.13 -0.20
C PHE A 178 9.30 -18.60 -0.23
N LEU A 179 9.13 -19.29 -1.36
CA LEU A 179 9.52 -20.70 -1.49
C LEU A 179 10.99 -20.91 -1.13
N THR A 180 11.88 -20.07 -1.66
CA THR A 180 13.33 -20.22 -1.49
C THR A 180 13.88 -19.62 -0.20
N GLY A 181 13.23 -18.61 0.37
CA GLY A 181 13.71 -17.92 1.57
C GLY A 181 13.03 -18.34 2.87
N ASN A 182 11.71 -18.61 2.85
CA ASN A 182 10.89 -18.64 4.06
C ASN A 182 10.07 -19.92 4.24
N LEU A 183 9.96 -20.79 3.24
CA LEU A 183 9.13 -22.01 3.33
C LEU A 183 9.51 -22.90 4.52
N GLU A 184 10.80 -23.12 4.76
CA GLU A 184 11.27 -23.98 5.86
C GLU A 184 10.93 -23.38 7.24
N ASN A 185 11.02 -22.07 7.36
CA ASN A 185 10.62 -21.36 8.57
C ASN A 185 9.10 -21.49 8.78
N ALA A 186 8.31 -21.30 7.72
CA ALA A 186 6.85 -21.45 7.78
C ALA A 186 6.43 -22.88 8.17
N ARG A 187 7.09 -23.92 7.64
CA ARG A 187 6.85 -25.32 8.06
C ARG A 187 7.04 -25.52 9.56
N THR A 188 8.07 -24.88 10.11
CA THR A 188 8.42 -25.03 11.52
C THR A 188 7.46 -24.28 12.43
N TYR A 189 7.07 -23.04 12.06
CA TYR A 189 6.46 -22.11 13.00
C TYR A 189 5.02 -21.72 12.70
N SER A 190 4.50 -21.94 11.48
CA SER A 190 3.12 -21.56 11.14
C SER A 190 2.06 -22.50 11.73
N GLY A 191 2.44 -23.73 12.08
CA GLY A 191 1.51 -24.80 12.45
C GLY A 191 0.65 -25.33 11.29
N LYS A 192 0.97 -24.96 10.04
CA LYS A 192 0.25 -25.35 8.83
C LYS A 192 1.04 -26.40 8.03
N THR A 193 0.34 -27.17 7.21
CA THR A 193 0.95 -28.05 6.20
C THR A 193 1.41 -27.23 4.99
N ASP A 194 2.35 -27.75 4.20
CA ASP A 194 2.73 -27.17 2.91
C ASP A 194 1.51 -26.89 2.03
N GLN A 195 0.55 -27.82 1.99
CA GLN A 195 -0.71 -27.65 1.27
C GLN A 195 -1.42 -26.33 1.65
N ALA A 196 -1.59 -26.09 2.94
CA ALA A 196 -2.30 -24.92 3.45
C ALA A 196 -1.48 -23.63 3.30
N ILE A 197 -0.16 -23.69 3.56
CA ILE A 197 0.76 -22.55 3.40
C ILE A 197 0.71 -22.04 1.96
N VAL A 198 0.91 -22.95 1.00
CA VAL A 198 0.92 -22.59 -0.42
C VAL A 198 -0.46 -22.07 -0.85
N ASP A 199 -1.55 -22.76 -0.50
CA ASP A 199 -2.89 -22.32 -0.88
C ASP A 199 -3.23 -20.93 -0.35
N ASP A 200 -2.88 -20.63 0.90
CA ASP A 200 -3.13 -19.33 1.52
C ASP A 200 -2.37 -18.21 0.80
N ILE A 201 -1.09 -18.45 0.48
CA ILE A 201 -0.26 -17.46 -0.22
C ILE A 201 -0.73 -17.27 -1.66
N LEU A 202 -1.02 -18.34 -2.40
CA LEU A 202 -1.53 -18.25 -3.77
C LEU A 202 -2.86 -17.49 -3.81
N LYS A 203 -3.80 -17.79 -2.90
CA LYS A 203 -5.06 -17.03 -2.77
C LYS A 203 -4.81 -15.54 -2.52
N ALA A 204 -3.93 -15.23 -1.57
CA ALA A 204 -3.67 -13.84 -1.17
C ALA A 204 -3.00 -13.04 -2.31
N LEU A 205 -2.07 -13.67 -3.03
CA LEU A 205 -1.38 -13.09 -4.18
C LEU A 205 -2.21 -13.13 -5.48
N GLY A 206 -3.39 -13.77 -5.45
CA GLY A 206 -4.23 -13.95 -6.64
C GLY A 206 -3.65 -14.91 -7.67
N LEU A 207 -2.67 -15.74 -7.31
CA LEU A 207 -2.03 -16.69 -8.21
C LEU A 207 -2.86 -17.98 -8.34
N SER A 208 -2.93 -18.51 -9.54
CA SER A 208 -3.60 -19.76 -9.83
C SER A 208 -2.81 -20.96 -9.35
N GLN A 209 -3.52 -22.08 -9.18
CA GLN A 209 -2.92 -23.39 -8.96
C GLN A 209 -1.93 -23.79 -10.07
N ASP A 210 -2.13 -23.33 -11.31
CA ASP A 210 -1.25 -23.65 -12.44
C ASP A 210 0.08 -22.90 -12.31
N THR A 211 -0.01 -21.60 -12.00
CA THR A 211 1.14 -20.75 -11.72
C THR A 211 1.89 -21.24 -10.48
N GLY A 212 1.17 -21.59 -9.40
CA GLY A 212 1.77 -22.17 -8.20
C GLY A 212 2.52 -23.47 -8.47
N GLU A 213 1.92 -24.40 -9.23
CA GLU A 213 2.56 -25.66 -9.62
C GLU A 213 3.84 -25.42 -10.43
N LYS A 214 3.82 -24.48 -11.38
CA LYS A 214 4.98 -24.09 -12.18
C LYS A 214 6.11 -23.58 -11.28
N LEU A 215 5.84 -22.61 -10.42
CA LEU A 215 6.85 -21.97 -9.57
C LEU A 215 7.43 -22.94 -8.53
N ILE A 216 6.61 -23.86 -7.99
CA ILE A 216 7.09 -24.95 -7.13
C ILE A 216 8.08 -25.85 -7.89
N LYS A 217 7.76 -26.26 -9.13
CA LYS A 217 8.67 -27.07 -9.95
C LYS A 217 9.98 -26.34 -10.26
N GLU A 218 9.89 -25.06 -10.62
CA GLU A 218 11.06 -24.21 -10.92
C GLU A 218 11.95 -23.99 -9.70
N SER A 219 11.39 -23.98 -8.48
CA SER A 219 12.16 -23.86 -7.24
C SER A 219 13.10 -25.04 -6.97
N GLY A 220 12.80 -26.23 -7.53
CA GLY A 220 13.51 -27.48 -7.24
C GLY A 220 13.34 -28.00 -5.81
N LEU A 221 12.49 -27.37 -4.99
CA LEU A 221 12.24 -27.77 -3.62
C LEU A 221 11.23 -28.92 -3.55
N LYS A 222 11.41 -29.83 -2.58
CA LYS A 222 10.36 -30.79 -2.23
C LYS A 222 9.29 -30.04 -1.45
N VAL A 223 8.14 -29.78 -2.08
CA VAL A 223 6.96 -29.14 -1.45
C VAL A 223 5.80 -30.15 -1.45
N GLU A 224 5.25 -30.44 -0.27
CA GLU A 224 4.13 -31.36 -0.08
C GLU A 224 2.79 -30.66 -0.41
N TRP A 225 2.62 -30.31 -1.68
CA TRP A 225 1.43 -29.65 -2.22
C TRP A 225 0.90 -30.41 -3.44
N GLU A 226 -0.39 -30.71 -3.43
CA GLU A 226 -1.10 -31.40 -4.50
C GLU A 226 -2.12 -30.46 -5.14
N LYS A 227 -1.92 -30.14 -6.42
CA LYS A 227 -2.85 -29.31 -7.21
C LYS A 227 -4.30 -29.77 -7.13
N ALA A 228 -4.54 -31.08 -7.16
CA ALA A 228 -5.89 -31.64 -7.10
C ALA A 228 -6.63 -31.39 -5.77
N LYS A 229 -5.88 -31.07 -4.70
CA LYS A 229 -6.41 -30.72 -3.37
C LYS A 229 -6.37 -29.21 -3.11
N SER A 230 -5.82 -28.44 -4.04
CA SER A 230 -5.63 -27.00 -3.86
C SER A 230 -6.96 -26.27 -3.80
N GLN A 231 -7.02 -25.29 -2.90
CA GLN A 231 -8.11 -24.32 -2.81
C GLN A 231 -7.75 -22.97 -3.44
N ALA A 232 -6.58 -22.87 -4.09
CA ALA A 232 -6.14 -21.66 -4.77
C ALA A 232 -7.04 -21.34 -5.99
N PRO A 233 -7.01 -20.10 -6.50
CA PRO A 233 -7.67 -19.74 -7.75
C PRO A 233 -7.33 -20.70 -8.90
N THR A 234 -8.26 -20.88 -9.83
CA THR A 234 -8.00 -21.63 -11.07
C THR A 234 -7.43 -20.76 -12.19
N VAL A 235 -7.51 -19.44 -12.05
CA VAL A 235 -6.99 -18.43 -12.99
C VAL A 235 -6.39 -17.30 -12.18
N ASP A 236 -5.29 -16.74 -12.67
CA ASP A 236 -4.61 -15.62 -12.04
C ASP A 236 -5.52 -14.38 -11.98
N LYS A 237 -5.42 -13.65 -10.89
CA LYS A 237 -6.16 -12.42 -10.59
C LYS A 237 -5.21 -11.42 -9.93
N PRO A 238 -5.53 -10.12 -9.94
CA PRO A 238 -4.77 -9.15 -9.17
C PRO A 238 -4.70 -9.57 -7.69
N ALA A 239 -3.53 -9.40 -7.07
CA ALA A 239 -3.35 -9.64 -5.65
C ALA A 239 -4.35 -8.81 -4.85
N THR A 240 -4.96 -9.41 -3.83
CA THR A 240 -5.85 -8.72 -2.91
C THR A 240 -5.11 -8.46 -1.60
N SER A 241 -4.97 -7.20 -1.20
CA SER A 241 -4.42 -6.88 0.13
C SER A 241 -5.29 -7.51 1.21
N GLY A 242 -4.68 -8.31 2.08
CA GLY A 242 -5.34 -8.84 3.26
C GLY A 242 -5.36 -7.81 4.37
N SER A 243 -6.54 -7.30 4.76
CA SER A 243 -6.65 -6.59 6.04
C SER A 243 -6.57 -7.61 7.16
N VAL A 244 -5.54 -7.56 8.01
CA VAL A 244 -5.64 -8.18 9.33
C VAL A 244 -6.75 -7.43 10.08
N SER A 245 -7.71 -8.17 10.64
CA SER A 245 -8.85 -7.59 11.35
C SER A 245 -8.37 -6.72 12.51
N THR A 246 -8.65 -5.41 12.45
CA THR A 246 -8.87 -4.66 13.68
C THR A 246 -10.25 -5.09 14.17
N GLY A 247 -10.31 -5.65 15.37
CA GLY A 247 -11.57 -5.92 16.04
C GLY A 247 -12.24 -4.59 16.39
N HIS A 248 -12.79 -3.89 15.41
CA HIS A 248 -13.83 -2.88 15.52
C HIS A 248 -14.66 -2.92 14.24
N SER A 249 -15.93 -3.26 14.40
CA SER A 249 -16.91 -3.29 13.31
C SER A 249 -17.09 -1.87 12.77
N THR A 250 -16.56 -1.61 11.58
CA THR A 250 -17.06 -0.55 10.71
C THR A 250 -17.29 -1.14 9.33
N THR A 251 -18.56 -1.25 8.98
CA THR A 251 -19.07 -1.68 7.68
C THR A 251 -18.49 -0.80 6.57
N VAL A 252 -17.52 -1.31 5.80
CA VAL A 252 -17.16 -0.73 4.52
C VAL A 252 -18.17 -1.23 3.50
N VAL A 253 -19.15 -0.39 3.16
CA VAL A 253 -20.07 -0.66 2.05
C VAL A 253 -19.31 -0.37 0.76
N SER A 254 -18.83 -1.42 0.11
CA SER A 254 -18.41 -1.36 -1.29
C SER A 254 -19.63 -1.03 -2.16
N VAL A 255 -19.77 0.23 -2.58
CA VAL A 255 -20.77 0.61 -3.58
C VAL A 255 -20.22 0.21 -4.95
N ALA A 256 -20.48 -1.06 -5.30
CA ALA A 256 -20.39 -1.52 -6.68
C ALA A 256 -21.63 -1.04 -7.44
N LEU A 257 -21.35 -0.46 -8.60
CA LEU A 257 -22.27 0.06 -9.60
C LEU A 257 -23.35 -0.97 -9.97
N ALA A 258 -24.61 -0.74 -9.58
CA ALA A 258 -25.77 -1.39 -10.18
C ALA A 258 -27.04 -0.57 -9.90
N MET A 259 -27.62 0.00 -10.95
CA MET A 259 -29.04 -0.15 -11.34
C MET A 259 -29.42 0.96 -12.32
N MET A 260 -29.35 0.63 -13.61
CA MET A 260 -30.31 1.15 -14.59
C MET A 260 -31.69 0.61 -14.23
N GLY A 261 -32.70 1.49 -14.24
CA GLY A 261 -34.08 1.10 -14.54
C GLY A 261 -35.11 1.43 -13.47
N VAL A 262 -36.17 2.11 -13.94
CA VAL A 262 -37.54 2.05 -13.43
C VAL A 262 -37.80 2.93 -12.19
N SER A 263 -38.21 4.19 -12.40
CA SER A 263 -39.60 4.69 -12.20
C SER A 263 -39.53 5.86 -11.20
N LEU A 264 -40.34 6.92 -11.19
CA LEU A 264 -41.72 7.12 -11.58
C LEU A 264 -41.89 8.66 -11.68
N ALA A 265 -42.43 9.20 -12.76
CA ALA A 265 -43.75 9.84 -12.76
C ALA A 265 -44.34 10.10 -11.36
N LEU A 266 -44.05 11.27 -10.75
CA LEU A 266 -44.85 11.82 -9.65
C LEU A 266 -44.68 13.34 -9.52
N VAL A 267 -44.96 14.09 -10.58
CA VAL A 267 -45.22 15.55 -10.49
C VAL A 267 -46.45 15.90 -11.31
N PHE A 268 -47.57 15.27 -10.98
CA PHE A 268 -48.89 15.77 -11.29
C PHE A 268 -49.79 15.48 -10.09
N VAL A 269 -50.65 16.46 -9.78
CA VAL A 269 -51.55 16.53 -8.62
C VAL A 269 -50.87 17.10 -7.37
N LEU A 270 -50.88 18.43 -7.26
CA LEU A 270 -51.48 19.19 -6.15
C LEU A 270 -51.33 20.69 -6.43
N ARG A 271 -52.16 21.22 -7.34
CA ARG A 271 -52.56 22.64 -7.34
C ARG A 271 -54.08 22.71 -7.42
N LYS A 272 -54.73 22.69 -6.26
CA LYS A 272 -56.10 23.21 -6.11
C LYS A 272 -56.33 23.69 -4.69
N LYS A 273 -56.73 24.96 -4.58
CA LYS A 273 -57.11 25.76 -3.38
C LYS A 273 -55.91 26.25 -2.55
N ALA A 274 -55.80 27.51 -2.15
CA ALA A 274 -56.84 28.51 -1.93
C ALA A 274 -56.32 29.96 -2.12
N ARG A 275 -57.23 30.80 -2.63
CA ARG A 275 -57.35 32.28 -2.59
C ARG A 275 -56.19 33.12 -3.08
#